data_AF-A0A848UD08-F1
#
_entry.id   AF-A0A848UD08-F1
#
_cell.length_a   1.000
_cell.length_b   1.000
_cell.length_c   1.000
_cell.angle_alpha   90.00
_cell.angle_beta   90.00
_cell.angle_gamma   90.00
#
_symmetry.space_group_name_H-M   'P 1'
#
loop_
_entity.id
_entity.type
_entity.pdbx_description
1 polymer ?
#
loop_
_entity_poly.entity_id
_entity_poly.type
_entity_poly.pdbx_seq_one_letter_code
_entity_poly.pdbx_strand_id
1 'polypeptide(L)'
;MAGSDWLRVVGYLVVTGLVLRAALLDRRRSKTGDAAGPTFWIATVGALITLTIGRIGGLGPALADLARARALESQWYATRRPVQVGIVVAVALIFLAIVVVTIWRVPTDRRRYFALSLAVLTLVTYAAIRLVSLHGVDTMLYHRELWSIRVGTWLELVLLSVAGLVAAAHPIAPDEPSNTATTTAAPRPAPAHDGPATPLGSTMRR
;
A
#
# COMPACT_ATOMS: atom_id res chain seq x y z
N MET A 1 23.84 -9.74 17.22
CA MET A 1 23.01 -9.52 16.00
C MET A 1 21.49 -9.60 16.23
N ALA A 2 20.98 -9.95 17.41
CA ALA A 2 19.53 -10.07 17.67
C ALA A 2 18.77 -8.71 17.67
N GLY A 3 19.43 -7.59 17.98
CA GLY A 3 18.77 -6.29 18.12
C GLY A 3 18.15 -5.74 16.82
N SER A 4 18.80 -5.92 15.67
CA SER A 4 18.31 -5.37 14.39
C SER A 4 17.09 -6.10 13.82
N ASP A 5 16.84 -7.33 14.27
CA ASP A 5 15.72 -8.13 13.80
C ASP A 5 14.45 -7.80 14.57
N TRP A 6 14.56 -7.68 15.89
CA TRP A 6 13.46 -7.20 16.73
C TRP A 6 13.04 -5.77 16.39
N LEU A 7 14.00 -4.88 16.09
CA LEU A 7 13.68 -3.52 15.65
C LEU A 7 12.76 -3.51 14.41
N ARG A 8 13.03 -4.37 13.43
CA ARG A 8 12.20 -4.48 12.23
C ARG A 8 10.82 -5.06 12.53
N VAL A 9 10.75 -6.09 13.37
CA VAL A 9 9.47 -6.67 13.81
C VAL A 9 8.60 -5.60 14.48
N VAL A 10 9.16 -4.84 15.42
CA VAL A 10 8.48 -3.73 16.06
C VAL A 10 8.06 -2.68 15.03
N GLY A 11 8.94 -2.35 14.07
CA GLY A 11 8.63 -1.45 12.97
C GLY A 11 7.42 -1.90 12.15
N TYR A 12 7.36 -3.17 11.73
CA TYR A 12 6.21 -3.72 11.02
C TYR A 12 4.93 -3.66 11.87
N LEU A 13 5.00 -3.99 13.16
CA LEU A 13 3.84 -3.93 14.06
C LEU A 13 3.31 -2.49 14.22
N VAL A 14 4.21 -1.52 14.38
CA VAL A 14 3.87 -0.09 14.47
C VAL A 14 3.20 0.38 13.18
N VAL A 15 3.79 0.09 12.02
CA VAL A 15 3.21 0.47 10.72
C VAL A 15 1.85 -0.22 10.51
N THR A 16 1.72 -1.49 10.89
CA THR A 16 0.44 -2.22 10.83
C THR A 16 -0.62 -1.53 11.69
N GLY A 17 -0.28 -1.12 12.91
CA GLY A 17 -1.16 -0.37 13.79
C GLY A 17 -1.58 0.99 13.21
N LEU A 18 -0.65 1.71 12.57
CA LEU A 18 -0.94 2.97 11.88
C LEU A 18 -1.88 2.78 10.69
N VAL A 19 -1.66 1.74 9.88
CA VAL A 19 -2.55 1.38 8.75
C VAL A 19 -3.92 0.97 9.25
N LEU A 20 -4.01 0.20 10.34
CA LEU A 20 -5.29 -0.18 10.94
C LEU A 20 -6.03 1.05 11.48
N ARG A 21 -5.33 1.98 12.13
CA ARG A 21 -5.90 3.27 12.55
C ARG A 21 -6.43 4.06 11.36
N ALA A 22 -5.65 4.17 10.29
CA ALA A 22 -6.07 4.85 9.07
C ALA A 22 -7.33 4.20 8.46
N ALA A 23 -7.39 2.87 8.43
CA ALA A 23 -8.57 2.12 7.98
C ALA A 23 -9.81 2.39 8.84
N LEU A 24 -9.66 2.46 10.17
CA LEU A 24 -10.75 2.76 11.09
C LEU A 24 -11.25 4.21 10.93
N LEU A 25 -10.35 5.17 10.69
CA LEU A 25 -10.72 6.55 10.40
C LEU A 25 -11.43 6.68 9.05
N ASP A 26 -10.96 5.96 8.03
CA ASP A 26 -11.55 5.93 6.69
C ASP A 26 -12.98 5.34 6.71
N ARG A 27 -13.20 4.26 7.48
CA ARG A 27 -14.53 3.67 7.69
C ARG A 27 -15.55 4.65 8.29
N ARG A 28 -15.11 5.56 9.15
CA ARG A 28 -16.00 6.61 9.72
C ARG A 28 -16.43 7.61 8.64
N ARG A 29 -15.59 7.83 7.62
CA ARG A 29 -15.85 8.73 6.49
C ARG A 29 -16.63 8.09 5.35
N SER A 30 -16.71 6.76 5.26
CA SER A 30 -17.38 6.05 4.16
C SER A 30 -18.85 6.45 3.94
N LYS A 31 -19.49 7.15 4.88
CA LYS A 31 -20.82 7.74 4.70
C LYS A 31 -20.90 8.71 3.52
N THR A 32 -19.78 9.29 3.07
CA THR A 32 -19.73 10.22 1.92
C THR A 32 -19.38 9.56 0.57
N GLY A 33 -19.26 8.23 0.52
CA GLY A 33 -19.06 7.48 -0.75
C GLY A 33 -17.61 7.40 -1.25
N ASP A 34 -16.67 8.07 -0.59
CA ASP A 34 -15.31 8.28 -1.10
C ASP A 34 -14.23 7.38 -0.48
N ALA A 35 -14.62 6.49 0.43
CA ALA A 35 -13.67 5.66 1.18
C ALA A 35 -13.07 4.52 0.36
N ALA A 36 -11.86 4.09 0.73
CA ALA A 36 -11.30 2.87 0.19
C ALA A 36 -12.13 1.67 0.67
N GLY A 37 -12.41 0.75 -0.25
CA GLY A 37 -13.19 -0.44 0.06
C GLY A 37 -12.54 -1.30 1.15
N PRO A 38 -13.33 -2.09 1.91
CA PRO A 38 -12.81 -2.93 2.99
C PRO A 38 -11.74 -3.91 2.51
N THR A 39 -11.85 -4.40 1.27
CA THR A 39 -10.88 -5.31 0.64
C THR A 39 -9.48 -4.72 0.57
N PHE A 40 -9.34 -3.42 0.27
CA PHE A 40 -8.04 -2.75 0.20
C PHE A 40 -7.33 -2.76 1.56
N TRP A 41 -8.06 -2.37 2.61
CA TRP A 41 -7.52 -2.32 3.97
C TRP A 41 -7.18 -3.70 4.51
N ILE A 42 -8.05 -4.69 4.27
CA ILE A 42 -7.79 -6.09 4.66
C ILE A 42 -6.55 -6.63 3.95
N ALA A 43 -6.43 -6.42 2.64
CA ALA A 43 -5.26 -6.86 1.88
C ALA A 43 -3.97 -6.21 2.37
N THR A 44 -3.99 -4.91 2.66
CA THR A 44 -2.82 -4.15 3.14
C THR A 44 -2.37 -4.59 4.52
N VAL A 45 -3.30 -4.70 5.47
CA VAL A 45 -3.02 -5.19 6.83
C VAL A 45 -2.56 -6.65 6.79
N GLY A 46 -3.25 -7.48 6.00
CA GLY A 46 -2.89 -8.89 5.80
C GLY A 46 -1.46 -9.03 5.29
N ALA A 47 -1.07 -8.26 4.26
CA ALA A 47 0.29 -8.26 3.74
C ALA A 47 1.33 -7.89 4.80
N LEU A 48 1.11 -6.83 5.59
CA LEU A 48 2.04 -6.41 6.64
C LEU A 48 2.15 -7.45 7.77
N ILE A 49 1.04 -8.08 8.17
CA ILE A 49 1.04 -9.19 9.15
C ILE A 49 1.81 -10.38 8.60
N THR A 50 1.57 -10.77 7.34
CA THR A 50 2.32 -11.87 6.69
C THR A 50 3.82 -11.58 6.67
N LEU A 51 4.24 -10.35 6.36
CA LEU A 51 5.65 -9.96 6.42
C LEU A 51 6.21 -10.04 7.85
N THR A 52 5.43 -9.62 8.85
CA THR A 52 5.82 -9.70 10.27
C THR A 52 6.01 -11.15 10.71
N ILE A 53 5.05 -12.03 10.40
CA ILE A 53 5.11 -13.45 10.73
C ILE A 53 6.29 -14.10 10.01
N GLY A 54 6.47 -13.81 8.73
CA GLY A 54 7.60 -14.32 7.96
C GLY A 54 8.96 -13.90 8.53
N ARG A 55 9.01 -12.71 9.14
CA ARG A 55 10.19 -12.21 9.84
C ARG A 55 10.44 -12.94 11.17
N ILE A 56 9.42 -13.03 12.03
CA ILE A 56 9.54 -13.69 13.34
C ILE A 56 9.84 -15.18 13.18
N GLY A 57 9.16 -15.85 12.25
CA GLY A 57 9.32 -17.27 12.00
C GLY A 57 10.62 -17.66 11.31
N GLY A 58 11.49 -16.71 10.95
CA GLY A 58 12.75 -17.02 10.28
C GLY A 58 12.56 -17.78 8.97
N LEU A 59 11.49 -17.49 8.21
CA LEU A 59 11.16 -18.22 6.99
C LEU A 59 12.29 -18.18 5.96
N GLY A 60 13.08 -17.10 5.94
CA GLY A 60 14.24 -16.97 5.06
C GLY A 60 15.26 -18.10 5.28
N PRO A 61 15.87 -18.20 6.49
CA PRO A 61 16.74 -19.31 6.84
C PRO A 61 16.10 -20.70 6.63
N ALA A 62 14.85 -20.89 7.05
CA ALA A 62 14.18 -22.20 6.92
C ALA A 62 14.03 -22.63 5.45
N LEU A 63 13.59 -21.72 4.58
CA LEU A 63 13.47 -21.99 3.15
C LEU A 63 14.83 -22.14 2.47
N ALA A 64 15.85 -21.43 2.96
CA ALA A 64 17.23 -21.59 2.51
C ALA A 64 17.75 -23.00 2.77
N ASP A 65 17.54 -23.51 3.97
CA ASP A 65 18.03 -24.83 4.37
C ASP A 65 17.25 -25.94 3.65
N LEU A 66 15.94 -25.77 3.47
CA LEU A 66 15.13 -26.66 2.65
C LEU A 66 15.60 -26.68 1.18
N ALA A 67 15.88 -25.51 0.59
CA ALA A 67 16.39 -25.42 -0.77
C ALA A 67 17.78 -26.05 -0.91
N ARG A 68 18.66 -25.90 0.10
CA ARG A 68 19.98 -26.53 0.13
C ARG A 68 19.87 -28.05 0.18
N ALA A 69 19.00 -28.60 1.03
CA ALA A 69 18.79 -30.04 1.11
C ALA A 69 18.36 -30.63 -0.24
N ARG A 70 17.38 -30.00 -0.90
CA ARG A 70 16.91 -30.41 -2.24
C ARG A 70 17.97 -30.23 -3.34
N ALA A 71 18.81 -29.21 -3.23
CA ALA A 71 19.86 -28.95 -4.23
C ALA A 71 21.00 -29.97 -4.18
N LEU A 72 21.32 -30.51 -2.99
CA LEU A 72 22.34 -31.55 -2.82
C LEU A 72 21.91 -32.88 -3.44
N GLU A 73 20.61 -33.20 -3.39
CA GLU A 73 20.05 -34.42 -3.96
C GLU A 73 20.03 -34.44 -5.50
N SER A 74 19.99 -33.27 -6.15
CA SER A 74 19.62 -33.14 -7.57
C SER A 74 20.75 -32.67 -8.51
N GLN A 75 22.00 -32.52 -8.04
CA GLN A 75 23.12 -31.92 -8.81
C GLN A 75 22.78 -30.53 -9.41
N TRP A 76 21.72 -29.86 -8.90
CA TRP A 76 21.19 -28.60 -9.46
C TRP A 76 22.11 -27.39 -9.24
N TYR A 77 23.24 -27.56 -8.56
CA TYR A 77 24.06 -26.46 -8.09
C TYR A 77 24.55 -25.52 -9.21
N ALA A 78 24.78 -26.07 -10.41
CA ALA A 78 25.15 -25.30 -11.60
C ALA A 78 23.99 -24.44 -12.17
N THR A 79 22.74 -24.89 -12.04
CA THR A 79 21.56 -24.29 -12.69
C THR A 79 20.78 -23.34 -11.78
N ARG A 80 21.15 -23.20 -10.50
CA ARG A 80 20.42 -22.36 -9.53
C ARG A 80 20.37 -20.87 -9.89
N ARG A 81 21.48 -20.32 -10.42
CA ARG A 81 21.63 -18.88 -10.71
C ARG A 81 20.65 -18.39 -11.78
N PRO A 82 20.55 -19.02 -12.97
CA PRO A 82 19.60 -18.57 -13.98
C PRO A 82 18.15 -18.66 -13.49
N VAL A 83 17.81 -19.67 -12.68
CA VAL A 83 16.46 -19.80 -12.09
C VAL A 83 16.17 -18.66 -11.10
N GLN A 84 17.11 -18.35 -10.20
CA GLN A 84 16.97 -17.23 -9.26
C GLN A 84 16.79 -15.90 -10.00
N VAL A 85 17.61 -15.64 -11.02
CA VAL A 85 17.49 -14.43 -11.86
C VAL A 85 16.12 -14.40 -12.54
N GLY A 86 15.68 -15.52 -13.13
CA GLY A 86 14.36 -15.62 -13.75
C GLY A 86 13.22 -15.29 -12.80
N ILE A 87 13.26 -15.80 -11.57
CA ILE A 87 12.25 -15.50 -10.54
C ILE A 87 12.30 -14.03 -10.13
N VAL A 88 13.48 -13.45 -9.90
CA VAL A 88 13.62 -12.02 -9.53
C VAL A 88 13.08 -11.12 -10.65
N VAL A 89 13.44 -11.40 -11.90
CA VAL A 89 12.93 -10.67 -13.07
C VAL A 89 11.41 -10.80 -13.16
N ALA A 90 10.86 -12.01 -12.98
CA ALA A 90 9.42 -12.23 -13.00
C ALA A 90 8.70 -11.42 -11.90
N VAL A 91 9.21 -11.45 -10.67
CA VAL A 91 8.66 -10.67 -9.54
C VAL A 91 8.72 -9.16 -9.83
N ALA A 92 9.83 -8.66 -10.41
CA ALA A 92 9.97 -7.26 -10.78
C ALA A 92 9.00 -6.85 -11.91
N LEU A 93 8.79 -7.70 -12.91
CA LEU A 93 7.84 -7.46 -13.99
C LEU A 93 6.39 -7.46 -13.47
N ILE A 94 6.04 -8.39 -12.58
CA ILE A 94 4.71 -8.41 -11.93
C ILE A 94 4.51 -7.12 -11.13
N PHE A 95 5.51 -6.70 -10.35
CA PHE A 95 5.46 -5.43 -9.62
C PHE A 95 5.21 -4.25 -10.57
N LEU A 96 5.99 -4.13 -11.64
CA LEU A 96 5.85 -3.04 -12.60
C LEU A 96 4.46 -3.05 -13.27
N ALA A 97 3.97 -4.23 -13.65
CA ALA A 97 2.65 -4.39 -14.23
C ALA A 97 1.55 -3.92 -13.26
N ILE A 98 1.62 -4.30 -11.98
CA ILE A 98 0.68 -3.85 -10.95
C ILE A 98 0.73 -2.32 -10.81
N VAL A 99 1.93 -1.72 -10.76
CA VAL A 99 2.09 -0.27 -10.66
C VAL A 99 1.48 0.45 -11.88
N VAL A 100 1.80 0.01 -13.10
CA VAL A 100 1.27 0.62 -14.34
C VAL A 100 -0.25 0.50 -14.41
N VAL A 101 -0.80 -0.69 -14.16
CA VAL A 101 -2.25 -0.91 -14.12
C VAL A 101 -2.91 -0.02 -13.07
N THR A 102 -2.29 0.12 -11.89
CA THR A 102 -2.82 0.97 -10.83
C THR A 102 -2.81 2.44 -11.25
N ILE A 103 -1.72 2.95 -11.84
CA ILE A 103 -1.65 4.34 -12.31
C ILE A 103 -2.71 4.62 -13.38
N TRP A 104 -2.96 3.66 -14.28
CA TRP A 104 -3.89 3.84 -15.40
C TRP A 104 -5.37 3.65 -15.01
N ARG A 105 -5.66 2.74 -14.07
CA ARG A 105 -7.04 2.40 -13.69
C ARG A 105 -7.58 3.17 -12.49
N VAL A 106 -6.72 3.71 -11.64
CA VAL A 106 -7.17 4.39 -10.42
C VAL A 106 -7.56 5.84 -10.73
N PRO A 107 -8.84 6.23 -10.50
CA PRO A 107 -9.30 7.61 -10.68
C PRO A 107 -8.51 8.59 -9.81
N THR A 108 -8.40 9.84 -10.25
CA THR A 108 -7.67 10.91 -9.55
C THR A 108 -8.11 11.06 -8.09
N ASP A 109 -9.40 10.90 -7.80
CA ASP A 109 -9.98 11.03 -6.46
C ASP A 109 -9.46 9.97 -5.47
N ARG A 110 -9.01 8.82 -5.99
CA ARG A 110 -8.46 7.72 -5.18
C ARG A 110 -6.93 7.71 -5.09
N ARG A 111 -6.25 8.70 -5.69
CA ARG A 111 -4.78 8.80 -5.65
C ARG A 111 -4.23 8.95 -4.23
N ARG A 112 -5.04 9.38 -3.26
CA ARG A 112 -4.63 9.44 -1.84
C ARG A 112 -4.18 8.09 -1.28
N TYR A 113 -4.76 6.98 -1.75
CA TYR A 113 -4.38 5.63 -1.31
C TYR A 113 -3.19 5.07 -2.10
N PHE A 114 -2.88 5.63 -3.28
CA PHE A 114 -1.83 5.14 -4.17
C PHE A 114 -0.47 5.13 -3.48
N ALA A 115 -0.13 6.18 -2.72
CA ALA A 115 1.15 6.25 -2.02
C ALA A 115 1.31 5.12 -0.99
N LEU A 116 0.26 4.81 -0.23
CA LEU A 116 0.29 3.73 0.77
C LEU A 116 0.38 2.36 0.08
N SER A 117 -0.44 2.14 -0.95
CA SER A 117 -0.43 0.91 -1.76
C SER A 117 0.96 0.67 -2.34
N LEU A 118 1.58 1.70 -2.92
CA LEU A 118 2.89 1.62 -3.53
C LEU A 118 3.97 1.31 -2.50
N ALA A 119 3.93 1.94 -1.32
CA ALA A 119 4.88 1.67 -0.25
C ALA A 119 4.78 0.21 0.26
N VAL A 120 3.56 -0.28 0.50
CA VAL A 120 3.34 -1.65 0.96
C VAL A 120 3.66 -2.68 -0.12
N LEU A 121 3.26 -2.43 -1.37
CA LEU A 121 3.61 -3.28 -2.50
C LEU A 121 5.13 -3.37 -2.67
N THR A 122 5.83 -2.24 -2.55
CA THR A 122 7.30 -2.20 -2.62
C THR A 122 7.93 -3.00 -1.48
N LEU A 123 7.40 -2.92 -0.25
CA LEU A 123 7.83 -3.75 0.89
C LEU A 123 7.66 -5.25 0.59
N VAL A 124 6.49 -5.65 0.07
CA VAL A 124 6.21 -7.05 -0.28
C VAL A 124 7.15 -7.54 -1.38
N THR A 125 7.32 -6.77 -2.45
CA THR A 125 8.23 -7.10 -3.55
C THR A 125 9.67 -7.20 -3.07
N TYR A 126 10.13 -6.27 -2.22
CA TYR A 126 11.45 -6.32 -1.60
C TYR A 126 11.63 -7.59 -0.77
N ALA A 127 10.66 -7.93 0.08
CA ALA A 127 10.69 -9.14 0.89
C ALA A 127 10.71 -10.42 0.03
N ALA A 128 9.92 -10.47 -1.04
CA ALA A 128 9.90 -11.59 -1.98
C ALA A 128 11.24 -11.77 -2.71
N ILE A 129 11.82 -10.69 -3.25
CA ILE A 129 13.14 -10.73 -3.90
C ILE A 129 14.21 -11.18 -2.90
N ARG A 130 14.17 -10.66 -1.67
CA ARG A 130 15.10 -11.06 -0.61
C ARG A 130 14.99 -12.55 -0.27
N LEU A 131 13.78 -13.12 -0.34
CA LEU A 131 13.56 -14.54 -0.10
C LEU A 131 14.20 -15.41 -1.19
N VAL A 132 14.10 -14.96 -2.45
CA VAL A 132 14.61 -15.68 -3.64
C VAL A 132 16.11 -15.50 -3.83
N SER A 133 16.65 -14.32 -3.47
CA SER A 133 18.06 -13.92 -3.62
C SER A 133 18.98 -14.62 -2.60
N LEU A 134 18.86 -15.93 -2.55
CA LEU A 134 19.42 -16.79 -1.54
C LEU A 134 20.94 -16.95 -1.75
N HIS A 135 21.69 -16.28 -0.86
CA HIS A 135 23.13 -16.39 -0.56
C HIS A 135 24.17 -16.05 -1.64
N GLY A 136 23.88 -16.19 -2.93
CA GLY A 136 24.90 -16.01 -3.99
C GLY A 136 25.11 -14.56 -4.45
N VAL A 137 24.03 -13.77 -4.49
CA VAL A 137 24.08 -12.32 -4.76
C VAL A 137 24.25 -11.54 -3.46
N ASP A 138 23.76 -12.12 -2.36
CA ASP A 138 23.90 -11.57 -1.02
C ASP A 138 25.38 -11.39 -0.65
N THR A 139 26.32 -12.25 -1.06
CA THR A 139 27.75 -11.98 -0.81
C THR A 139 28.26 -10.69 -1.45
N MET A 140 27.74 -10.30 -2.63
CA MET A 140 28.14 -9.04 -3.28
C MET A 140 27.46 -7.82 -2.64
N LEU A 141 26.24 -7.97 -2.12
CA LEU A 141 25.52 -6.91 -1.40
C LEU A 141 25.92 -6.81 0.09
N TYR A 142 26.41 -7.91 0.70
CA TYR A 142 26.83 -8.01 2.11
C TYR A 142 28.28 -7.61 2.35
N HIS A 143 29.17 -7.63 1.35
CA HIS A 143 30.55 -7.15 1.53
C HIS A 143 30.67 -5.62 1.61
N ARG A 144 29.58 -4.88 1.37
CA ARG A 144 29.51 -3.44 1.67
C ARG A 144 28.76 -3.20 2.98
N GLU A 145 29.48 -3.38 4.08
CA GLU A 145 29.07 -2.80 5.36
C GLU A 145 29.24 -1.28 5.28
N LEU A 146 28.17 -0.56 4.95
CA LEU A 146 28.09 0.87 5.22
C LEU A 146 27.71 1.02 6.69
N TRP A 147 28.66 1.45 7.52
CA TRP A 147 28.40 1.78 8.94
C TRP A 147 27.96 0.59 9.82
N SER A 148 28.50 -0.62 9.61
CA SER A 148 28.18 -1.82 10.42
C SER A 148 26.72 -2.33 10.32
N ILE A 149 25.88 -1.69 9.50
CA ILE A 149 24.49 -2.07 9.27
C ILE A 149 24.35 -2.59 7.84
N ARG A 150 23.80 -3.79 7.69
CA ARG A 150 23.54 -4.41 6.39
C ARG A 150 22.63 -3.50 5.55
N VAL A 151 22.99 -3.20 4.30
CA VAL A 151 22.23 -2.31 3.38
C VAL A 151 20.75 -2.71 3.28
N GLY A 152 20.46 -4.02 3.26
CA GLY A 152 19.07 -4.50 3.26
C GLY A 152 18.27 -4.13 4.52
N THR A 153 18.93 -3.90 5.65
CA THR A 153 18.29 -3.35 6.86
C THR A 153 17.89 -1.91 6.65
N TRP A 154 18.79 -1.09 6.11
CA TRP A 154 18.52 0.32 5.83
C TRP A 154 17.37 0.48 4.86
N LEU A 155 17.39 -0.26 3.75
CA LEU A 155 16.32 -0.20 2.75
C LEU A 155 14.96 -0.57 3.36
N GLU A 156 14.92 -1.64 4.17
CA GLU A 156 13.70 -2.09 4.84
C GLU A 156 13.18 -1.05 5.86
N LEU A 157 14.08 -0.45 6.64
CA LEU A 157 13.72 0.60 7.59
C LEU A 157 13.19 1.85 6.88
N VAL A 158 13.85 2.29 5.80
CA VAL A 158 13.39 3.43 5.00
C VAL A 158 12.00 3.17 4.43
N LEU A 159 11.77 1.99 3.85
CA LEU A 159 10.45 1.63 3.32
C LEU A 159 9.38 1.58 4.41
N LEU A 160 9.70 1.04 5.59
CA LEU A 160 8.79 1.04 6.74
C LEU A 160 8.49 2.47 7.24
N SER A 161 9.51 3.32 7.33
CA SER A 161 9.33 4.73 7.70
C SER A 161 8.44 5.46 6.71
N VAL A 162 8.64 5.27 5.40
CA VAL A 162 7.78 5.86 4.36
C VAL A 162 6.34 5.35 4.49
N ALA A 163 6.14 4.03 4.61
CA ALA A 163 4.80 3.45 4.76
C ALA A 163 4.10 3.98 6.03
N GLY A 164 4.83 4.05 7.15
CA GLY A 164 4.33 4.60 8.41
C GLY A 164 3.99 6.08 8.32
N LEU A 165 4.85 6.90 7.70
CA LEU A 165 4.61 8.32 7.47
C LEU A 165 3.38 8.54 6.59
N VAL A 166 3.24 7.81 5.49
CA VAL A 166 2.07 7.92 4.62
C VAL A 166 0.79 7.49 5.35
N ALA A 167 0.84 6.42 6.15
CA ALA A 167 -0.30 5.98 6.96
C ALA A 167 -0.66 7.00 8.06
N ALA A 168 0.33 7.62 8.70
CA ALA A 168 0.13 8.61 9.76
C ALA A 168 -0.31 9.98 9.22
N ALA A 169 0.23 10.39 8.08
CA ALA A 169 -0.10 11.64 7.40
C ALA A 169 -1.45 11.56 6.66
N HIS A 170 -2.11 10.40 6.64
CA HIS A 170 -3.44 10.25 6.07
C HIS A 170 -4.36 11.31 6.68
N PRO A 171 -4.75 12.36 5.94
CA PRO A 171 -5.17 13.62 6.53
C PRO A 171 -6.40 13.40 7.41
N ILE A 172 -6.26 13.71 8.69
CA ILE A 172 -7.37 14.09 9.54
C ILE A 172 -7.75 15.48 9.03
N ALA A 173 -8.58 15.56 7.97
CA ALA A 173 -9.06 16.86 7.53
C ALA A 173 -9.63 17.55 8.77
N PRO A 174 -9.12 18.74 9.15
CA PRO A 174 -9.82 19.56 10.13
C PRO A 174 -11.19 19.79 9.54
N ASP A 175 -12.24 19.56 10.34
CA ASP A 175 -13.59 19.94 9.95
C ASP A 175 -13.49 21.37 9.43
N GLU A 176 -13.69 21.57 8.12
CA GLU A 176 -13.80 22.92 7.58
C GLU A 176 -14.92 23.54 8.41
N PRO A 177 -14.64 24.56 9.25
CA PRO A 177 -15.65 25.13 10.11
C PRO A 177 -16.75 25.57 9.19
N SER A 178 -17.88 24.87 9.27
CA SER A 178 -19.03 25.00 8.42
C SER A 178 -19.34 26.49 8.24
N ASN A 179 -18.89 27.07 7.14
CA ASN A 179 -19.09 28.49 6.83
C ASN A 179 -20.53 28.73 6.36
N THR A 180 -21.45 27.92 6.88
CA THR A 180 -22.91 27.98 6.77
C THR A 180 -23.49 29.17 7.55
N ALA A 181 -22.66 29.94 8.27
CA ALA A 181 -23.09 31.16 8.96
C ALA A 181 -23.07 32.41 8.07
N THR A 182 -22.49 32.36 6.85
CA THR A 182 -22.43 33.52 5.94
C THR A 182 -23.19 33.32 4.63
N THR A 183 -24.26 32.50 4.63
CA THR A 183 -25.41 32.83 3.79
C THR A 183 -26.25 33.81 4.58
N THR A 184 -25.74 35.04 4.64
CA THR A 184 -26.53 36.25 4.79
C THR A 184 -27.82 36.06 4.01
N ALA A 185 -28.93 36.03 4.73
CA ALA A 185 -30.26 36.09 4.18
C ALA A 185 -30.33 37.29 3.22
N ALA A 186 -30.19 37.04 1.92
CA ALA A 186 -30.69 37.96 0.92
C ALA A 186 -32.20 38.04 1.14
N PRO A 187 -32.77 39.24 1.36
CA PRO A 187 -34.19 39.40 1.62
C PRO A 187 -34.97 38.85 0.43
N ARG A 188 -35.85 37.88 0.71
CA ARG A 188 -36.78 37.30 -0.25
C ARG A 188 -37.58 38.46 -0.88
N PRO A 189 -37.45 38.76 -2.18
CA PRO A 189 -38.32 39.74 -2.81
C PRO A 189 -39.76 39.24 -2.72
N ALA A 190 -40.66 40.17 -2.37
CA ALA A 190 -42.07 39.95 -2.15
C ALA A 190 -42.75 39.20 -3.31
N PRO A 191 -43.79 38.38 -3.05
CA PRO A 191 -44.50 37.65 -4.09
C PRO A 191 -45.08 38.63 -5.12
N ALA A 192 -44.60 38.53 -6.35
CA ALA A 192 -45.19 39.21 -7.49
C ALA A 192 -46.58 38.63 -7.75
N HIS A 193 -47.55 39.54 -7.78
CA HIS A 193 -48.97 39.35 -7.96
C HIS A 193 -49.33 38.39 -9.12
N ASP A 194 -50.35 37.57 -8.86
CA ASP A 194 -51.03 36.69 -9.81
C ASP A 194 -51.41 37.39 -11.12
N GLY A 195 -50.97 36.82 -12.24
CA GLY A 195 -51.51 37.08 -13.59
C GLY A 195 -52.33 35.87 -14.07
N PRO A 196 -53.50 36.07 -14.70
CA PRO A 196 -54.46 35.01 -14.98
C PRO A 196 -54.01 34.04 -16.08
N ALA A 197 -54.43 32.79 -15.90
CA ALA A 197 -54.21 31.64 -16.77
C ALA A 197 -54.61 31.90 -18.24
N THR A 198 -53.71 31.58 -19.16
CA THR A 198 -54.02 31.44 -20.58
C THR A 198 -54.16 29.95 -20.91
N PRO A 199 -55.31 29.48 -21.42
CA PRO A 199 -55.50 28.09 -21.78
C PRO A 199 -55.22 27.82 -23.27
N LEU A 200 -54.91 26.55 -23.55
CA LEU A 200 -55.10 25.80 -24.80
C LEU A 200 -54.06 25.94 -25.93
N GLY A 201 -53.53 24.78 -26.30
CA GLY A 201 -52.74 24.56 -27.50
C GLY A 201 -52.50 23.07 -27.76
N SER A 202 -53.58 22.31 -27.94
CA SER A 202 -53.54 20.94 -28.45
C SER A 202 -53.02 20.90 -29.89
N THR A 203 -51.85 20.33 -30.12
CA THR A 203 -51.43 19.92 -31.47
C THR A 203 -51.09 18.44 -31.51
N MET A 204 -52.03 17.69 -32.07
CA MET A 204 -51.82 16.41 -32.75
C MET A 204 -50.72 16.52 -33.81
N ARG A 205 -49.83 15.53 -33.85
CA ARG A 205 -49.11 15.04 -35.06
C ARG A 205 -48.78 13.57 -34.78
N ARG A 206 -49.58 12.64 -35.30
CA ARG A 206 -49.38 11.86 -36.54
C ARG A 206 -48.07 11.10 -36.56
#